data_AF-A0A0D2FS90-F1
#
_entry.id   AF-A0A0D2FS90-F1
#
_cell.length_a   1.000
_cell.length_b   1.000
_cell.length_c   1.000
_cell.angle_alpha   90.00
_cell.angle_beta   90.00
_cell.angle_gamma   90.00
#
_symmetry.space_group_name_H-M   'P 1'
#
loop_
_entity.id
_entity.type
_entity.pdbx_description
1 polymer ?
#
loop_
_entity_poly.entity_id
_entity_poly.type
_entity_poly.pdbx_seq_one_letter_code
_entity_poly.pdbx_strand_id
1 'polypeptide(L)'
;MATEVIVAQSRRRYIWPEVQLNLWIFIVLAGSSTVLGINAWFIAVQDQLRIGVPWLFPFAVICGSLTIIFLIIILILAARRLLIPGIILLGSFVLFVLWVTTLIETAIQLYGDGNVNSNCSNFVQNQEYHGVSIETLAWLTQSNICACWKASFAWSIILAVLFLWMMILSWQVQNYD
;
A
#
# COMPACT_ATOMS: atom_id res chain seq x y z
N MET A 1 4.16 3.16 -60.18
CA MET A 1 5.38 3.25 -59.35
C MET A 1 4.89 3.61 -57.94
N ALA A 2 4.75 2.61 -57.06
CA ALA A 2 4.20 2.82 -55.72
C ALA A 2 5.34 3.28 -54.79
N THR A 3 5.16 4.41 -54.12
CA THR A 3 6.09 4.94 -53.12
C THR A 3 5.97 4.10 -51.84
N GLU A 4 6.99 3.29 -51.53
CA GLU A 4 7.15 2.69 -50.21
C GLU A 4 7.48 3.80 -49.21
N VAL A 5 6.51 4.11 -48.34
CA VAL A 5 6.74 4.96 -47.18
C VAL A 5 7.40 4.08 -46.11
N ILE A 6 8.73 4.14 -46.02
CA ILE A 6 9.47 3.52 -44.92
C ILE A 6 9.24 4.39 -43.68
N VAL A 7 8.21 4.06 -42.90
CA VAL A 7 8.02 4.65 -41.57
C VAL A 7 9.10 4.06 -40.65
N ALA A 8 10.25 4.72 -40.56
CA ALA A 8 11.23 4.42 -39.54
C ALA A 8 10.61 4.78 -38.18
N GLN A 9 9.96 3.80 -37.54
CA GLN A 9 9.39 3.94 -36.21
C GLN A 9 10.56 4.07 -35.23
N SER A 10 11.05 5.30 -35.02
CA SER A 10 11.98 5.62 -33.96
C SER A 10 11.41 5.07 -32.66
N ARG A 11 12.08 4.08 -32.08
CA ARG A 11 11.67 3.47 -30.81
C ARG A 11 11.78 4.56 -29.74
N ARG A 12 10.66 5.25 -29.45
CA ARG A 12 10.59 6.34 -28.47
C ARG A 12 11.13 5.82 -27.14
N ARG A 13 12.24 6.39 -26.69
CA ARG A 13 12.85 6.07 -25.40
C ARG A 13 12.23 6.98 -24.36
N TYR A 14 11.43 6.41 -23.47
CA TYR A 14 10.88 7.12 -22.33
C TYR A 14 12.00 7.43 -21.33
N ILE A 15 12.17 8.70 -20.98
CA ILE A 15 13.14 9.15 -19.98
C ILE A 15 12.39 9.28 -18.65
N TRP A 16 12.76 8.46 -17.68
CA TRP A 16 12.16 8.47 -16.35
C TRP A 16 13.08 9.18 -15.35
N PRO A 17 12.55 9.94 -14.38
CA PRO A 17 13.36 10.53 -13.33
C PRO A 17 13.81 9.44 -12.34
N GLU A 18 15.05 8.97 -12.50
CA GLU A 18 15.58 7.79 -11.79
C GLU A 18 15.51 7.92 -10.27
N VAL A 19 15.91 9.07 -9.71
CA VAL A 19 15.89 9.31 -8.26
C VAL A 19 14.48 9.26 -7.71
N GLN A 20 13.54 9.92 -8.40
CA GLN A 20 12.15 9.98 -7.98
C GLN A 20 11.48 8.61 -8.06
N LEU A 21 11.74 7.85 -9.13
CA LEU A 21 11.22 6.50 -9.30
C LEU A 21 11.76 5.56 -8.22
N ASN A 22 13.06 5.61 -7.91
CA ASN A 22 13.67 4.75 -6.89
C ASN A 22 13.16 5.05 -5.49
N LEU A 23 13.02 6.34 -5.12
CA LEU A 23 12.43 6.73 -3.85
C LEU A 23 10.97 6.30 -3.75
N TRP A 24 10.21 6.44 -4.84
CA TRP A 24 8.83 5.97 -4.89
C TRP A 24 8.74 4.46 -4.67
N ILE A 25 9.55 3.65 -5.38
CA ILE A 25 9.59 2.19 -5.22
C ILE A 25 9.89 1.82 -3.76
N PHE A 26 10.89 2.47 -3.14
CA PHE A 26 11.29 2.18 -1.77
C PHE A 26 10.15 2.45 -0.77
N ILE A 27 9.52 3.63 -0.84
CA ILE A 27 8.46 4.01 0.09
C ILE A 27 7.22 3.14 -0.11
N VAL A 28 6.86 2.85 -1.37
CA VAL A 28 5.70 1.98 -1.68
C VAL A 28 5.96 0.55 -1.23
N LEU A 29 7.17 0.02 -1.40
CA LEU A 29 7.53 -1.32 -0.90
C LEU A 29 7.42 -1.38 0.63
N ALA A 30 7.98 -0.40 1.33
CA ALA A 30 7.94 -0.32 2.79
C ALA A 30 6.50 -0.22 3.30
N GLY A 31 5.68 0.68 2.73
CA GLY A 31 4.30 0.87 3.13
C GLY A 31 3.43 -0.36 2.85
N SER A 32 3.50 -0.91 1.63
CA SER A 32 2.71 -2.10 1.25
C SER A 32 3.06 -3.33 2.07
N SER A 33 4.35 -3.57 2.34
CA SER A 33 4.81 -4.69 3.17
C SER A 33 4.38 -4.51 4.63
N THR A 34 4.41 -3.29 5.15
CA THR A 34 3.96 -2.99 6.52
C THR A 34 2.47 -3.26 6.68
N VAL A 35 1.64 -2.72 5.77
CA VAL A 35 0.18 -2.94 5.81
C VAL A 35 -0.15 -4.42 5.62
N LEU A 36 0.51 -5.11 4.68
CA LEU A 36 0.34 -6.55 4.49
C LEU A 36 0.65 -7.31 5.78
N GLY A 37 1.81 -7.04 6.40
CA GLY A 37 2.23 -7.71 7.63
C GLY A 37 1.27 -7.49 8.80
N ILE A 38 0.81 -6.25 9.01
CA ILE A 38 -0.16 -5.91 10.05
C ILE A 38 -1.46 -6.69 9.85
N ASN A 39 -2.01 -6.69 8.63
CA ASN A 39 -3.29 -7.34 8.36
C ASN A 39 -3.17 -8.87 8.38
N ALA A 40 -2.04 -9.44 7.94
CA ALA A 40 -1.76 -10.86 8.09
C ALA A 40 -1.69 -11.28 9.56
N TRP A 41 -1.08 -10.45 10.41
CA TRP A 41 -1.06 -10.68 11.85
C TRP A 41 -2.45 -10.60 12.47
N PHE A 42 -3.28 -9.63 12.06
CA PHE A 42 -4.68 -9.59 12.51
C PHE A 42 -5.45 -10.85 12.14
N ILE A 43 -5.27 -11.42 10.94
CA ILE A 43 -5.89 -12.71 10.57
C ILE A 43 -5.48 -13.81 11.55
N ALA A 44 -4.19 -13.91 11.89
CA ALA A 44 -3.72 -14.90 12.87
C ALA A 44 -4.32 -14.69 14.26
N VAL A 45 -4.51 -13.43 14.69
CA VAL A 45 -5.19 -13.11 15.96
C VAL A 45 -6.66 -13.53 15.93
N GLN A 46 -7.37 -13.28 14.82
CA GLN A 46 -8.78 -13.72 14.67
C GLN A 46 -8.91 -15.24 14.75
N ASP A 47 -7.98 -15.97 14.12
CA ASP A 47 -7.93 -17.44 14.16
C ASP A 47 -7.69 -17.96 15.58
N GLN A 48 -6.74 -17.36 16.31
CA GLN A 48 -6.46 -17.72 17.70
C GLN A 48 -7.67 -17.45 18.62
N LEU A 49 -8.44 -16.40 18.34
CA LEU A 49 -9.67 -16.06 19.05
C LEU A 49 -10.88 -16.90 18.59
N ARG A 50 -10.73 -17.72 17.55
CA ARG A 50 -11.79 -18.56 16.94
C ARG A 50 -13.03 -17.76 16.55
N ILE A 51 -12.81 -16.55 16.02
CA ILE A 51 -13.86 -15.69 15.49
C ILE A 51 -13.69 -15.53 13.98
N GLY A 52 -14.77 -15.16 13.29
CA GLY A 52 -14.75 -15.00 11.84
C GLY A 52 -13.79 -13.88 11.41
N VAL A 53 -13.03 -14.11 10.34
CA VAL A 53 -12.09 -13.13 9.80
C VAL A 53 -12.86 -12.07 8.99
N PRO A 54 -12.83 -10.78 9.40
CA PRO A 54 -13.41 -9.70 8.61
C PRO A 54 -12.73 -9.60 7.24
N TRP A 55 -13.51 -9.38 6.18
CA TRP A 55 -13.02 -9.35 4.80
C TRP A 55 -11.96 -8.27 4.51
N LEU A 56 -11.95 -7.19 5.29
CA LEU A 56 -10.96 -6.11 5.20
C LEU A 56 -9.52 -6.64 5.33
N PHE A 57 -9.26 -7.57 6.25
CA PHE A 57 -7.90 -8.06 6.48
C PHE A 57 -7.34 -8.84 5.28
N PRO A 58 -8.00 -9.88 4.74
CA PRO A 58 -7.51 -10.56 3.54
C PRO A 58 -7.51 -9.62 2.32
N PHE A 59 -8.44 -8.66 2.22
CA PHE A 59 -8.42 -7.66 1.16
C PHE A 59 -7.13 -6.82 1.19
N ALA A 60 -6.75 -6.30 2.36
CA ALA A 60 -5.52 -5.52 2.53
C ALA A 60 -4.26 -6.36 2.25
N VAL A 61 -4.25 -7.64 2.64
CA VAL A 61 -3.15 -8.57 2.33
C VAL A 61 -3.00 -8.78 0.81
N ILE A 62 -4.12 -8.99 0.10
CA ILE A 62 -4.11 -9.13 -1.36
C ILE A 62 -3.65 -7.84 -2.03
N CYS A 63 -4.13 -6.68 -1.58
CA CYS A 63 -3.73 -5.37 -2.10
C CYS A 63 -2.23 -5.12 -1.93
N GLY A 64 -1.68 -5.41 -0.75
CA GLY A 64 -0.24 -5.36 -0.50
C GLY A 64 0.55 -6.33 -1.38
N SER A 65 0.05 -7.56 -1.57
CA SER A 65 0.71 -8.58 -2.40
C SER A 65 0.75 -8.18 -3.87
N LEU A 66 -0.36 -7.68 -4.41
CA LEU A 66 -0.44 -7.17 -5.79
C LEU A 66 0.50 -5.97 -5.98
N THR A 67 0.61 -5.11 -4.97
CA THR A 67 1.56 -3.99 -4.98
C THR A 67 3.00 -4.47 -5.09
N ILE A 68 3.40 -5.45 -4.27
CA ILE A 68 4.76 -6.03 -4.31
C ILE A 68 5.03 -6.68 -5.67
N ILE A 69 4.08 -7.45 -6.21
CA ILE A 69 4.18 -8.05 -7.55
C ILE A 69 4.37 -6.96 -8.62
N PHE A 70 3.59 -5.89 -8.55
CA PHE A 70 3.70 -4.76 -9.47
C PHE A 70 5.08 -4.09 -9.39
N LEU A 71 5.63 -3.89 -8.19
CA LEU A 71 6.98 -3.36 -8.01
C LEU A 71 8.06 -4.29 -8.61
N ILE A 72 7.94 -5.60 -8.42
CA ILE A 72 8.85 -6.58 -9.02
C ILE A 72 8.82 -6.46 -10.57
N ILE A 73 7.63 -6.34 -11.16
CA ILE A 73 7.46 -6.14 -12.60
C ILE A 73 8.14 -4.83 -13.05
N ILE A 74 7.95 -3.73 -12.32
CA ILE A 74 8.62 -2.45 -12.60
C ILE A 74 10.14 -2.60 -12.56
N LEU A 75 10.70 -3.24 -11.53
CA LEU A 75 12.15 -3.46 -11.40
C LEU A 75 12.71 -4.28 -12.57
N ILE A 76 12.01 -5.32 -13.01
CA ILE A 76 12.40 -6.13 -14.16
C ILE A 76 12.38 -5.29 -15.46
N LEU A 77 11.34 -4.48 -15.66
CA LEU A 77 11.22 -3.61 -16.84
C LEU A 77 12.27 -2.48 -16.83
N ALA A 78 12.57 -1.92 -15.66
CA ALA A 78 13.62 -0.92 -15.46
C ALA A 78 15.00 -1.48 -15.80
N ALA A 79 15.32 -2.68 -15.32
CA ALA A 79 16.59 -3.36 -15.62
C ALA A 79 16.77 -3.60 -17.13
N ARG A 80 15.68 -3.80 -17.87
CA ARG A 80 15.67 -3.97 -19.33
C ARG A 80 15.62 -2.66 -20.11
N ARG A 81 15.52 -1.50 -19.44
CA ARG A 81 15.28 -0.18 -20.06
C ARG A 81 14.04 -0.14 -20.96
N LEU A 82 13.02 -0.92 -20.61
CA LEU A 82 11.75 -1.05 -21.34
C LEU A 82 10.59 -0.58 -20.47
N LEU A 83 10.79 0.50 -19.71
CA LEU A 83 9.76 1.03 -18.83
C LEU A 83 8.69 1.77 -19.66
N ILE A 84 7.60 1.06 -19.98
CA ILE A 84 6.50 1.58 -20.80
C ILE A 84 5.50 2.33 -19.90
N PRO A 85 5.24 3.63 -20.12
CA PRO A 85 4.34 4.43 -19.27
C PRO A 85 2.91 3.90 -19.23
N GLY A 86 2.38 3.39 -20.35
CA GLY A 86 1.01 2.90 -20.41
C GLY A 86 0.71 1.75 -19.43
N ILE A 87 1.64 0.82 -19.24
CA ILE A 87 1.48 -0.29 -18.30
C ILE A 87 1.54 0.23 -16.85
N ILE A 88 2.45 1.17 -16.57
CA ILE A 88 2.58 1.76 -15.23
C ILE A 88 1.36 2.60 -14.89
N LEU A 89 0.83 3.38 -15.84
CA LEU A 89 -0.38 4.17 -15.68
C LEU A 89 -1.56 3.28 -15.29
N LEU A 90 -1.82 2.22 -16.06
CA LEU A 90 -2.93 1.29 -15.81
C LEU A 90 -2.76 0.57 -14.47
N GLY A 91 -1.57 0.03 -14.19
CA GLY A 91 -1.30 -0.65 -12.93
C GLY A 91 -1.42 0.27 -11.72
N SER A 92 -0.95 1.52 -11.84
CA SER A 92 -1.07 2.53 -10.78
C SER A 92 -2.53 2.93 -10.55
N PHE A 93 -3.35 3.01 -11.59
CA PHE A 93 -4.79 3.28 -11.45
C PHE A 93 -5.51 2.17 -10.70
N VAL A 94 -5.27 0.90 -11.06
CA VAL A 94 -5.88 -0.24 -10.37
C VAL A 94 -5.46 -0.27 -8.91
N LEU A 95 -4.15 -0.13 -8.62
CA LEU A 95 -3.65 -0.11 -7.25
C LEU A 95 -4.14 1.10 -6.46
N PHE A 96 -4.28 2.27 -7.09
CA PHE A 96 -4.88 3.44 -6.46
C PHE A 96 -6.29 3.14 -5.94
N VAL A 97 -7.16 2.56 -6.77
CA VAL A 97 -8.53 2.22 -6.35
C VAL A 97 -8.51 1.22 -5.19
N LEU A 98 -7.68 0.17 -5.27
CA LEU A 98 -7.57 -0.82 -4.20
C LEU A 98 -7.09 -0.21 -2.88
N TRP A 99 -6.07 0.65 -2.91
CA TRP A 99 -5.56 1.34 -1.72
C TRP A 99 -6.57 2.34 -1.15
N VAL A 100 -7.38 3.01 -1.98
CA VAL A 100 -8.49 3.85 -1.52
C VAL A 100 -9.55 2.99 -0.82
N THR A 101 -9.90 1.82 -1.35
CA THR A 101 -10.82 0.89 -0.66
C THR A 101 -10.26 0.44 0.69
N THR A 102 -8.98 0.04 0.76
CA THR A 102 -8.34 -0.30 2.04
C THR A 102 -8.37 0.87 3.03
N LEU A 103 -8.12 2.08 2.54
CA LEU A 103 -8.16 3.30 3.35
C LEU A 103 -9.54 3.55 3.94
N ILE A 104 -10.60 3.51 3.13
CA ILE A 104 -11.98 3.76 3.56
C ILE A 104 -12.40 2.76 4.64
N GLU A 105 -12.18 1.48 4.39
CA GLU A 105 -12.55 0.42 5.36
C GLU A 105 -11.76 0.54 6.66
N THR A 106 -10.45 0.81 6.57
CA THR A 106 -9.63 1.04 7.78
C THR A 106 -10.12 2.28 8.53
N ALA A 107 -10.56 3.33 7.84
CA ALA A 107 -11.11 4.53 8.45
C ALA A 107 -12.43 4.25 9.18
N ILE A 108 -13.33 3.47 8.57
CA ILE A 108 -14.61 3.07 9.19
C ILE A 108 -14.36 2.26 10.47
N GLN A 109 -13.40 1.33 10.45
CA GLN A 109 -13.08 0.55 11.65
C GLN A 109 -12.40 1.40 12.74
N LEU A 110 -11.54 2.34 12.34
CA LEU A 110 -10.78 3.15 13.28
C LEU A 110 -11.60 4.26 13.94
N TYR A 111 -12.39 4.99 13.14
CA TYR A 111 -13.10 6.21 13.56
C TYR A 111 -14.62 6.12 13.45
N GLY A 112 -15.16 5.16 12.69
CA GLY A 112 -16.59 4.92 12.57
C GLY A 112 -17.09 3.90 13.59
N ASP A 113 -18.08 3.10 13.16
CA ASP A 113 -18.79 2.14 14.03
C ASP A 113 -17.88 1.07 14.65
N GLY A 114 -16.71 0.78 14.06
CA GLY A 114 -15.74 -0.15 14.64
C GLY A 114 -15.08 0.36 15.92
N ASN A 115 -15.11 1.68 16.14
CA ASN A 115 -14.78 2.36 17.39
C ASN A 115 -13.40 2.00 18.01
N VAL A 116 -12.45 1.55 17.19
CA VAL A 116 -11.13 1.12 17.67
C VAL A 116 -10.40 2.27 18.36
N ASN A 117 -10.49 3.49 17.84
CA ASN A 117 -9.76 4.63 18.43
C ASN A 117 -10.25 5.00 19.84
N SER A 118 -11.55 4.91 20.14
CA SER A 118 -12.03 5.18 21.50
C SER A 118 -11.67 4.04 22.45
N ASN A 119 -11.73 2.79 22.00
CA ASN A 119 -11.27 1.64 22.78
C ASN A 119 -9.77 1.79 23.13
N CYS A 120 -8.94 2.18 22.17
CA CYS A 120 -7.54 2.48 22.41
C CYS A 120 -7.33 3.61 23.43
N SER A 121 -8.16 4.65 23.40
CA SER A 121 -8.09 5.75 24.36
C SER A 121 -8.50 5.29 25.77
N ASN A 122 -9.56 4.49 25.88
CA ASN A 122 -10.12 4.03 27.15
C ASN A 122 -9.25 2.96 27.84
N PHE A 123 -8.74 1.99 27.08
CA PHE A 123 -8.06 0.82 27.63
C PHE A 123 -6.53 0.90 27.60
N VAL A 124 -5.93 1.77 26.76
CA VAL A 124 -4.47 1.90 26.68
C VAL A 124 -4.00 3.22 27.28
N GLN A 125 -4.52 4.36 26.82
CA GLN A 125 -4.01 5.68 27.21
C GLN A 125 -4.33 6.06 28.66
N ASN A 126 -5.46 5.57 29.20
CA ASN A 126 -5.94 5.92 30.54
C ASN A 126 -5.75 4.81 31.59
N GLN A 127 -5.15 3.68 31.22
CA GLN A 127 -4.99 2.49 32.07
C GLN A 127 -3.60 1.87 31.84
N GLU A 128 -2.54 2.65 32.06
CA GLU A 128 -1.17 2.17 31.90
C GLU A 128 -0.77 1.18 33.00
N TYR A 129 -0.11 0.09 32.60
CA TYR A 129 0.41 -0.93 33.50
C TYR A 129 1.93 -1.04 33.35
N HIS A 130 2.63 -1.25 34.47
CA HIS A 130 4.08 -1.38 34.52
C HIS A 130 4.51 -2.60 35.34
N GLY A 131 5.68 -3.15 35.01
CA GLY A 131 6.30 -4.28 35.70
C GLY A 131 6.27 -5.58 34.88
N VAL A 132 6.82 -6.66 35.45
CA VAL A 132 6.86 -7.97 34.79
C VAL A 132 5.65 -8.78 35.23
N SER A 133 4.48 -8.41 34.72
CA SER A 133 3.19 -9.04 35.05
C SER A 133 2.36 -9.35 33.81
N ILE A 134 1.38 -10.23 33.94
CA ILE A 134 0.47 -10.62 32.83
C ILE A 134 -0.38 -9.41 32.41
N GLU A 135 -0.76 -8.55 33.35
CA GLU A 135 -1.50 -7.31 33.10
C GLU A 135 -0.68 -6.37 32.23
N THR A 136 0.62 -6.24 32.50
CA THR A 136 1.53 -5.43 31.68
C THR A 136 1.68 -6.02 30.27
N LEU A 137 1.77 -7.35 30.14
CA LEU A 137 1.81 -8.01 28.83
C LEU A 137 0.52 -7.80 28.04
N ALA A 138 -0.64 -7.88 28.70
CA ALA A 138 -1.94 -7.63 28.08
C ALA A 138 -2.05 -6.18 27.59
N TRP A 139 -1.63 -5.21 28.41
CA TRP A 139 -1.60 -3.80 28.04
C TRP A 139 -0.65 -3.52 26.86
N LEU A 140 0.57 -4.08 26.89
CA LEU A 140 1.53 -3.95 25.77
C LEU A 140 0.96 -4.52 24.47
N THR A 141 0.24 -5.65 24.55
CA THR A 141 -0.43 -6.26 23.40
C THR A 141 -1.53 -5.36 22.85
N GLN A 142 -2.37 -4.79 23.72
CA GLN A 142 -3.42 -3.83 23.31
C GLN A 142 -2.81 -2.55 22.71
N SER A 143 -1.75 -2.02 23.31
CA SER A 143 -1.02 -0.87 22.79
C SER A 143 -0.47 -1.12 21.39
N ASN A 144 0.11 -2.30 21.16
CA ASN A 144 0.59 -2.71 19.84
C ASN A 144 -0.55 -2.81 18.82
N ILE A 145 -1.70 -3.40 19.18
CA ILE A 145 -2.88 -3.48 18.31
C ILE A 145 -3.32 -2.07 17.87
N CYS A 146 -3.38 -1.13 18.82
CA CYS A 146 -3.75 0.27 18.55
C CYS A 146 -2.76 0.98 17.62
N ALA A 147 -1.46 0.76 17.83
CA ALA A 147 -0.41 1.30 16.97
C ALA A 147 -0.50 0.73 15.56
N CYS A 148 -0.73 -0.58 15.42
CA CYS A 148 -0.91 -1.27 14.14
C CYS A 148 -2.09 -0.71 13.34
N TRP A 149 -3.24 -0.47 13.98
CA TRP A 149 -4.40 0.15 13.31
C TRP A 149 -4.09 1.56 12.79
N LYS A 150 -3.46 2.41 13.61
CA LYS A 150 -3.06 3.77 13.21
C LYS A 150 -2.02 3.73 12.09
N ALA A 151 -1.05 2.82 12.16
CA ALA A 151 -0.04 2.63 11.14
C ALA A 151 -0.66 2.16 9.81
N SER A 152 -1.57 1.17 9.85
CA SER A 152 -2.29 0.69 8.66
C SER A 152 -3.06 1.81 7.98
N PHE A 153 -3.76 2.63 8.77
CA PHE A 153 -4.49 3.80 8.25
C PHE A 153 -3.54 4.83 7.60
N ALA A 154 -2.49 5.24 8.31
CA ALA A 154 -1.54 6.25 7.82
C ALA A 154 -0.83 5.79 6.54
N TRP A 155 -0.35 4.54 6.49
CA TRP A 155 0.28 3.99 5.31
C TRP A 155 -0.67 3.88 4.12
N SER A 156 -1.95 3.54 4.36
CA SER A 156 -2.95 3.49 3.29
C SER A 156 -3.18 4.85 2.64
N ILE A 157 -3.16 5.95 3.40
CA ILE A 157 -3.21 7.32 2.86
C ILE A 157 -1.99 7.58 1.97
N ILE A 158 -0.79 7.33 2.51
CA ILE A 158 0.47 7.60 1.80
C ILE A 158 0.49 6.83 0.48
N LEU A 159 0.12 5.55 0.49
CA LEU A 159 0.11 4.70 -0.70
C LEU A 159 -0.91 5.18 -1.73
N ALA A 160 -2.13 5.54 -1.33
CA ALA A 160 -3.12 6.11 -2.24
C ALA A 160 -2.59 7.38 -2.93
N VAL A 161 -1.98 8.30 -2.18
CA VAL A 161 -1.38 9.52 -2.75
C VAL A 161 -0.21 9.21 -3.68
N LEU A 162 0.66 8.26 -3.31
CA LEU A 162 1.81 7.88 -4.13
C LEU A 162 1.41 7.18 -5.42
N PHE A 163 0.34 6.38 -5.44
CA PHE A 163 -0.19 5.82 -6.68
C PHE A 163 -0.86 6.87 -7.56
N LEU A 164 -1.57 7.83 -6.96
CA LEU A 164 -2.06 9.00 -7.69
C LEU A 164 -0.91 9.78 -8.33
N TRP A 165 0.16 10.00 -7.59
CA TRP A 165 1.37 10.64 -8.12
C TRP A 165 1.98 9.87 -9.29
N MET A 166 2.06 8.53 -9.22
CA MET A 166 2.59 7.74 -10.34
C MET A 166 1.74 7.77 -11.58
N MET A 167 0.42 7.93 -11.45
CA MET A 167 -0.43 8.17 -12.62
C MET A 167 -0.05 9.48 -13.31
N ILE A 168 0.12 10.56 -12.54
CA ILE A 168 0.54 11.87 -13.07
C ILE A 168 1.92 11.77 -13.72
N LEU A 169 2.90 11.15 -13.04
CA LEU A 169 4.25 10.99 -13.57
C LEU A 169 4.27 10.16 -14.86
N SER A 170 3.53 9.06 -14.90
CA SER A 170 3.46 8.21 -16.10
C SER A 170 2.81 8.94 -17.27
N TRP A 171 1.79 9.74 -17.01
CA TRP A 171 1.15 10.59 -18.02
C TRP A 171 2.11 11.68 -18.53
N GLN A 172 2.88 12.31 -17.65
CA GLN A 172 3.92 13.28 -18.04
C GLN A 172 4.97 12.61 -18.92
N VAL A 173 5.53 11.46 -18.52
CA VAL A 173 6.53 10.73 -19.30
C VAL A 173 5.98 10.28 -20.67
N GLN A 174 4.69 10.02 -20.78
CA GLN A 174 4.05 9.66 -22.05
C GLN A 174 3.90 10.85 -23.01
N ASN A 175 3.63 12.04 -22.48
CA ASN A 175 3.25 13.21 -23.27
C ASN A 175 4.37 14.23 -23.48
N TYR A 176 5.38 14.26 -22.63
CA TYR A 176 6.56 15.09 -22.85
C TYR A 176 7.51 14.38 -23.83
N ASP A 177 7.54 14.90 -25.08
CA ASP A 177 8.71 14.88 -25.97
C ASP A 177 9.64 16.05 -25.59
#